data_AF-A0A3R9ZAC7-F1
#
_entry.id   AF-A0A3R9ZAC7-F1
#
_cell.length_a   1.000
_cell.length_b   1.000
_cell.length_c   1.000
_cell.angle_alpha   90.00
_cell.angle_beta   90.00
_cell.angle_gamma   90.00
#
_symmetry.space_group_name_H-M   'P 1'
#
loop_
_entity.id
_entity.type
_entity.pdbx_description
1 polymer ?
#
loop_
_entity_poly.entity_id
_entity_poly.type
_entity_poly.pdbx_seq_one_letter_code
_entity_poly.pdbx_strand_id
1 'polypeptide(L)'
;MNPVLRKRLLVAGASGTLAIAAVLQAWYEGEGPTVRQPSGEVLSVPYRDTGGIWTVCRGVTGPEVIPTKRYTAGECRAMEAKHLAIAEAAARRYIRNFDQLNKWQQAALIDWFYNLGANEQTLGSTLRAKFNRGDIEGGCDELSRWVKGRVRGELVTLNGLVDRRGTGEELCLHWGP
;
A
#
# COMPACT_ATOMS: atom_id res chain seq x y z
N MET A 1 12.58 -8.90 7.02
CA MET A 1 11.11 -8.90 7.23
C MET A 1 10.68 -9.64 8.51
N ASN A 2 9.57 -9.23 9.14
CA ASN A 2 8.95 -9.94 10.28
C ASN A 2 8.53 -11.39 9.92
N PRO A 3 8.77 -12.41 10.76
CA PRO A 3 8.46 -13.81 10.43
C PRO A 3 6.97 -14.12 10.21
N VAL A 4 6.07 -13.47 10.96
CA VAL A 4 4.61 -13.63 10.80
C VAL A 4 4.17 -13.05 9.47
N LEU A 5 4.66 -11.85 9.12
CA LEU A 5 4.40 -11.23 7.83
C LEU A 5 4.92 -12.13 6.69
N ARG A 6 6.16 -12.62 6.80
CA ARG A 6 6.76 -13.55 5.83
C ARG A 6 5.86 -14.76 5.57
N LYS A 7 5.36 -15.41 6.62
CA LYS A 7 4.44 -16.56 6.49
C LYS A 7 3.14 -16.19 5.78
N ARG A 8 2.54 -15.04 6.12
CA ARG A 8 1.30 -14.56 5.48
C ARG A 8 1.51 -14.27 3.99
N LEU A 9 2.63 -13.65 3.63
CA LEU A 9 2.98 -13.36 2.24
C LEU A 9 3.21 -14.64 1.43
N LEU A 10 3.91 -15.64 1.99
CA LEU A 10 4.07 -16.94 1.32
C LEU A 10 2.74 -17.63 1.01
N VAL A 11 1.79 -17.61 1.98
CA VAL A 11 0.44 -18.15 1.78
C VAL A 11 -0.31 -17.35 0.71
N ALA A 12 -0.29 -16.01 0.79
CA ALA A 12 -0.93 -15.15 -0.19
C ALA A 12 -0.34 -15.29 -1.60
N GLY A 13 0.96 -15.61 -1.70
CA GLY A 13 1.64 -15.87 -2.96
C GLY A 13 1.01 -16.98 -3.79
N ALA A 14 0.33 -17.95 -3.17
CA ALA A 14 -0.42 -18.98 -3.90
C ALA A 14 -1.69 -18.44 -4.58
N SER A 15 -2.21 -17.30 -4.11
CA SER A 15 -3.45 -16.67 -4.60
C SER A 15 -3.21 -15.51 -5.57
N GLY A 16 -1.94 -15.17 -5.85
CA GLY A 16 -1.57 -14.16 -6.85
C GLY A 16 -1.29 -12.76 -6.29
N THR A 17 -0.98 -11.83 -7.21
CA THR A 17 -0.46 -10.48 -6.92
C THR A 17 -1.35 -9.68 -5.95
N LEU A 18 -2.67 -9.61 -6.21
CA LEU A 18 -3.58 -8.81 -5.37
C LEU A 18 -3.70 -9.34 -3.94
N ALA A 19 -3.59 -10.66 -3.74
CA ALA A 19 -3.57 -11.23 -2.39
C ALA A 19 -2.32 -10.82 -1.62
N ILE A 20 -1.15 -10.79 -2.28
CA ILE A 20 0.11 -10.32 -1.69
C ILE A 20 -0.03 -8.83 -1.31
N ALA A 21 -0.51 -7.99 -2.23
CA ALA A 21 -0.72 -6.57 -1.98
C ALA A 21 -1.71 -6.31 -0.84
N ALA A 22 -2.80 -7.09 -0.75
CA ALA A 22 -3.75 -7.01 0.36
C ALA A 22 -3.12 -7.35 1.72
N VAL A 23 -2.20 -8.33 1.77
CA VAL A 23 -1.45 -8.64 3.01
C VAL A 23 -0.52 -7.50 3.41
N LEU A 24 0.21 -6.91 2.45
CA LEU A 24 1.09 -5.76 2.72
C LEU A 24 0.28 -4.57 3.26
N GLN A 25 -0.79 -4.23 2.56
CA GLN A 25 -1.72 -3.17 2.92
C GLN A 25 -2.29 -3.40 4.32
N ALA A 26 -2.77 -4.61 4.58
CA ALA A 26 -3.34 -4.96 5.87
C ALA A 26 -2.32 -4.84 7.01
N TRP A 27 -1.07 -5.21 6.75
CA TRP A 27 0.01 -5.14 7.72
C TRP A 27 0.43 -3.70 8.05
N TYR A 28 0.54 -2.84 7.04
CA TYR A 28 1.15 -1.51 7.18
C TYR A 28 0.19 -0.36 7.44
N GLU A 29 -1.07 -0.44 7.00
CA GLU A 29 -2.05 0.62 7.24
C GLU A 29 -2.72 0.51 8.62
N GLY A 30 -2.87 -0.73 9.14
CA GLY A 30 -3.67 -0.98 10.34
C GLY A 30 -5.17 -0.69 10.13
N GLU A 31 -6.02 -1.02 11.09
CA GLU A 31 -7.49 -0.92 10.95
C GLU A 31 -8.05 0.51 11.10
N GLY A 32 -7.18 1.47 11.41
CA GLY A 32 -7.58 2.82 11.81
C GLY A 32 -8.36 2.82 13.13
N PRO A 33 -8.99 3.96 13.48
CA PRO A 33 -9.86 4.07 14.64
C PRO A 33 -11.11 3.21 14.48
N THR A 34 -11.43 2.43 15.51
CA THR A 34 -12.62 1.59 15.55
C THR A 34 -13.44 1.86 16.81
N VAL A 35 -14.73 1.52 16.76
CA VAL A 35 -15.61 1.45 17.93
C VAL A 35 -16.16 0.04 18.05
N ARG A 36 -16.26 -0.48 19.28
CA ARG A 36 -16.97 -1.72 19.56
C ARG A 36 -18.36 -1.39 20.05
N GLN A 37 -19.38 -1.95 19.40
CA GLN A 37 -20.76 -1.87 19.82
C GLN A 37 -21.05 -2.86 20.96
N PRO A 38 -22.12 -2.65 21.75
CA PRO A 38 -22.56 -3.61 22.76
C PRO A 38 -22.86 -5.01 22.20
N SER A 39 -23.26 -5.10 20.92
CA SER A 39 -23.44 -6.37 20.19
C SER A 39 -22.14 -7.15 19.99
N GLY A 40 -20.99 -6.54 20.24
CA GLY A 40 -19.66 -7.06 19.95
C GLY A 40 -19.13 -6.67 18.57
N GLU A 41 -19.97 -6.12 17.68
CA GLU A 41 -19.57 -5.66 16.36
C GLU A 41 -18.55 -4.53 16.44
N VAL A 42 -17.53 -4.59 15.59
CA VAL A 42 -16.50 -3.55 15.48
C VAL A 42 -16.73 -2.76 14.20
N LEU A 43 -16.87 -1.45 14.33
CA LEU A 43 -17.08 -0.54 13.22
C LEU A 43 -15.89 0.42 13.07
N SER A 44 -15.47 0.65 11.84
CA SER A 44 -14.43 1.62 11.51
C SER A 44 -14.99 3.03 11.52
N VAL A 45 -14.20 3.97 12.05
CA VAL A 45 -14.57 5.36 12.26
C VAL A 45 -13.68 6.26 11.39
N PRO A 46 -14.26 7.11 10.54
CA PRO A 46 -13.51 8.09 9.77
C PRO A 46 -12.72 9.04 10.68
N TYR A 47 -11.51 9.39 10.25
CA TYR A 47 -10.63 10.32 10.94
C TYR A 47 -9.90 11.21 9.93
N ARG A 48 -9.30 12.30 10.43
CA ARG A 48 -8.38 13.13 9.64
C ARG A 48 -6.98 12.59 9.83
N ASP A 49 -6.32 12.21 8.73
CA ASP A 49 -4.91 11.82 8.77
C ASP A 49 -3.98 13.03 9.03
N THR A 50 -2.67 12.81 9.02
CA THR A 50 -1.68 13.87 9.24
C THR A 50 -1.67 14.95 8.14
N GLY A 51 -2.20 14.64 6.96
CA GLY A 51 -2.42 15.58 5.86
C GLY A 51 -3.78 16.29 5.94
N GLY A 52 -4.59 15.97 6.94
CA GLY A 52 -5.94 16.50 7.08
C GLY A 52 -6.91 15.93 6.06
N ILE A 53 -6.66 14.75 5.48
CA ILE A 53 -7.58 14.08 4.55
C ILE A 53 -8.51 13.16 5.35
N TRP A 54 -9.78 13.07 4.95
CA TRP A 54 -10.71 12.11 5.55
C TRP A 54 -10.34 10.69 5.12
N THR A 55 -10.10 9.85 6.12
CA THR A 55 -9.59 8.49 5.98
C THR A 55 -10.42 7.53 6.84
N VAL A 56 -10.70 6.33 6.36
CA VAL A 56 -11.40 5.27 7.11
C VAL A 56 -10.85 3.90 6.75
N CYS A 57 -11.20 2.88 7.53
CA CYS A 57 -10.75 1.49 7.34
C CYS A 57 -9.21 1.45 7.32
N ARG A 58 -8.63 0.55 6.52
CA ARG A 58 -7.20 0.54 6.29
C ARG A 58 -6.83 1.58 5.23
N GLY A 59 -6.68 2.85 5.61
CA GLY A 59 -6.11 3.90 4.74
C GLY A 59 -6.96 4.33 3.55
N VAL A 60 -8.27 4.03 3.51
CA VAL A 60 -9.14 4.45 2.40
C VAL A 60 -9.48 5.93 2.50
N THR A 61 -9.24 6.67 1.42
CA THR A 61 -9.54 8.11 1.29
C THR A 61 -10.45 8.40 0.09
N GLY A 62 -10.88 9.66 -0.07
CA GLY A 62 -11.62 10.12 -1.24
C GLY A 62 -13.09 10.42 -0.98
N PRO A 63 -13.87 10.73 -2.04
CA PRO A 63 -15.21 11.29 -1.90
C PRO A 63 -16.25 10.31 -1.32
N GLU A 64 -15.94 9.02 -1.28
CA GLU A 64 -16.78 7.98 -0.69
C GLU A 64 -16.65 7.87 0.85
N VAL A 65 -15.67 8.57 1.44
CA VAL A 65 -15.51 8.64 2.90
C VAL A 65 -16.47 9.70 3.44
N ILE A 66 -17.49 9.24 4.17
CA ILE A 66 -18.52 10.06 4.80
C ILE A 66 -18.13 10.26 6.27
N PRO A 67 -17.76 11.48 6.71
CA PRO A 67 -17.18 11.71 8.04
C PRO A 67 -18.03 11.25 9.22
N THR A 68 -19.35 11.29 9.06
CA THR A 68 -20.31 10.96 10.12
C THR A 68 -20.77 9.49 10.10
N LYS A 69 -20.35 8.72 9.08
CA LYS A 69 -20.73 7.31 8.93
C LYS A 69 -19.75 6.42 9.68
N ARG A 70 -20.27 5.37 10.33
CA ARG A 70 -19.47 4.23 10.81
C ARG A 70 -19.58 3.09 9.80
N TYR A 71 -18.47 2.42 9.55
CA TYR A 71 -18.36 1.42 8.49
C TYR A 71 -18.22 0.02 9.08
N THR A 72 -19.00 -0.92 8.57
CA THR A 72 -18.88 -2.34 8.92
C THR A 72 -17.60 -2.93 8.33
N ALA A 73 -17.16 -4.08 8.87
CA ALA A 73 -16.05 -4.82 8.28
C ALA A 73 -16.31 -5.22 6.81
N GLY A 74 -17.57 -5.47 6.43
CA GLY A 74 -17.95 -5.79 5.06
C GLY A 74 -17.76 -4.60 4.11
N GLU A 75 -18.18 -3.41 4.53
CA GLU A 75 -18.00 -2.18 3.76
C GLU A 75 -16.52 -1.84 3.62
N CYS A 76 -15.73 -1.95 4.69
CA CYS A 76 -14.29 -1.74 4.63
C CYS A 76 -13.62 -2.68 3.64
N ARG A 77 -13.93 -3.99 3.66
CA ARG A 77 -13.37 -4.94 2.68
C ARG A 77 -13.70 -4.56 1.24
N ALA A 78 -14.93 -4.11 0.97
CA ALA A 78 -15.32 -3.70 -0.38
C ALA A 78 -14.56 -2.45 -0.84
N MET A 79 -14.42 -1.46 0.05
CA MET A 79 -13.68 -0.23 -0.23
C MET A 79 -12.19 -0.49 -0.40
N GLU A 80 -11.58 -1.29 0.48
CA GLU A 80 -10.17 -1.68 0.39
C GLU A 80 -9.86 -2.43 -0.92
N ALA A 81 -10.72 -3.37 -1.32
CA ALA A 81 -10.58 -4.08 -2.59
C ALA A 81 -10.66 -3.13 -3.80
N LYS A 82 -11.57 -2.15 -3.78
CA LYS A 82 -11.66 -1.12 -4.81
C LYS A 82 -10.39 -0.27 -4.88
N HIS A 83 -9.85 0.15 -3.76
CA HIS A 83 -8.63 0.97 -3.72
C HIS A 83 -7.38 0.19 -4.14
N LEU A 84 -7.29 -1.10 -3.80
CA LEU A 84 -6.26 -1.99 -4.35
C LEU A 84 -6.35 -2.10 -5.87
N ALA A 85 -7.56 -2.21 -6.43
CA ALA A 85 -7.75 -2.22 -7.88
C ALA A 85 -7.36 -0.88 -8.55
N ILE A 86 -7.60 0.26 -7.89
CA ILE A 86 -7.14 1.57 -8.35
C ILE A 86 -5.59 1.63 -8.36
N ALA A 87 -4.95 1.14 -7.30
CA ALA A 87 -3.49 1.08 -7.22
C ALA A 87 -2.88 0.15 -8.28
N GLU A 88 -3.49 -1.01 -8.53
CA GLU A 88 -3.11 -1.90 -9.63
C GLU A 88 -3.27 -1.24 -11.00
N ALA A 89 -4.40 -0.57 -11.24
CA ALA A 89 -4.63 0.14 -12.50
C ALA A 89 -3.60 1.26 -12.71
N ALA A 90 -3.21 1.97 -11.66
CA ALA A 90 -2.15 2.96 -11.70
C ALA A 90 -0.78 2.31 -12.02
N ALA A 91 -0.44 1.22 -11.35
CA ALA A 91 0.80 0.49 -11.60
C ALA A 91 0.88 0.01 -13.05
N ARG A 92 -0.16 -0.68 -13.54
CA ARG A 92 -0.29 -1.12 -14.94
C ARG A 92 -0.17 0.03 -15.95
N ARG A 93 -0.77 1.18 -15.63
CA ARG A 93 -0.76 2.34 -16.53
C ARG A 93 0.59 3.04 -16.61
N TYR A 94 1.30 3.15 -15.49
CA TYR A 94 2.49 4.03 -15.39
C TYR A 94 3.82 3.27 -15.33
N ILE A 95 3.79 1.97 -15.13
CA ILE A 95 4.93 1.06 -15.23
C ILE A 95 4.78 0.24 -16.52
N ARG A 96 5.51 0.62 -17.58
CA ARG A 96 5.35 0.10 -18.95
C ARG A 96 5.50 -1.41 -19.06
N ASN A 97 6.37 -1.98 -18.24
CA ASN A 97 6.70 -3.40 -18.20
C ASN A 97 5.99 -4.14 -17.05
N PHE A 98 4.98 -3.55 -16.42
CA PHE A 98 4.31 -4.13 -15.25
C PHE A 98 3.86 -5.59 -15.47
N ASP A 99 3.30 -5.88 -16.64
CA ASP A 99 2.81 -7.23 -16.98
C ASP A 99 3.90 -8.27 -17.21
N GLN A 100 5.15 -7.83 -17.36
CA GLN A 100 6.33 -8.70 -17.48
C GLN A 100 6.97 -8.96 -16.12
N LEU A 101 6.64 -8.17 -15.10
CA LEU A 101 7.15 -8.33 -13.76
C LEU A 101 6.54 -9.56 -13.09
N ASN A 102 7.31 -10.19 -12.20
CA ASN A 102 6.76 -11.27 -11.40
C ASN A 102 5.75 -10.73 -10.37
N LYS A 103 4.94 -11.62 -9.80
CA LYS A 103 3.87 -11.24 -8.87
C LYS A 103 4.35 -10.47 -7.62
N TRP A 104 5.59 -10.68 -7.19
CA TRP A 104 6.15 -10.02 -5.99
C TRP A 104 6.58 -8.60 -6.30
N GLN A 105 7.21 -8.38 -7.45
CA GLN A 105 7.52 -7.06 -8.00
C GLN A 105 6.24 -6.25 -8.26
N GLN A 106 5.23 -6.87 -8.89
CA GLN A 106 3.93 -6.25 -9.10
C GLN A 106 3.28 -5.85 -7.77
N ALA A 107 3.29 -6.73 -6.77
CA ALA A 107 2.70 -6.44 -5.46
C ALA A 107 3.43 -5.32 -4.71
N ALA A 108 4.77 -5.23 -4.81
CA ALA A 108 5.54 -4.14 -4.25
C ALA A 108 5.18 -2.78 -4.90
N LEU A 109 4.99 -2.76 -6.22
CA LEU A 109 4.56 -1.57 -6.95
C LEU A 109 3.10 -1.18 -6.64
N ILE A 110 2.20 -2.17 -6.50
CA ILE A 110 0.82 -1.93 -6.08
C ILE A 110 0.79 -1.33 -4.68
N ASP A 111 1.55 -1.88 -3.72
CA ASP A 111 1.66 -1.32 -2.36
C ASP A 111 2.20 0.13 -2.38
N TRP A 112 3.21 0.39 -3.22
CA TRP A 112 3.78 1.72 -3.39
C TRP A 112 2.76 2.73 -3.93
N PHE A 113 2.03 2.38 -4.98
CA PHE A 113 0.95 3.21 -5.53
C PHE A 113 -0.26 3.32 -4.60
N TYR A 114 -0.57 2.29 -3.82
CA TYR A 114 -1.63 2.37 -2.82
C TYR A 114 -1.28 3.40 -1.75
N ASN A 115 -0.04 3.38 -1.25
CA ASN A 115 0.39 4.29 -0.18
C ASN A 115 0.51 5.74 -0.63
N LEU A 116 1.01 5.97 -1.85
CA LEU A 116 1.39 7.30 -2.30
C LEU A 116 0.44 7.88 -3.35
N GLY A 117 -0.34 7.03 -4.02
CA GLY A 117 -1.13 7.41 -5.18
C GLY A 117 -0.29 7.68 -6.44
N ALA A 118 -0.98 7.79 -7.57
CA ALA A 118 -0.39 8.32 -8.80
C ALA A 118 -0.47 9.86 -8.76
N ASN A 119 0.66 10.51 -8.54
CA ASN A 119 0.78 11.96 -8.40
C ASN A 119 2.09 12.47 -9.04
N GLU A 120 2.31 13.77 -9.03
CA GLU A 120 3.51 14.37 -9.63
C GLU A 120 4.82 13.73 -9.15
N GLN A 121 4.95 13.39 -7.86
CA GLN A 121 6.16 12.80 -7.29
C GLN A 121 6.36 11.35 -7.76
N THR A 122 5.32 10.52 -7.68
CA THR A 122 5.43 9.11 -8.12
C THR A 122 5.61 9.01 -9.63
N LEU A 123 4.95 9.88 -10.39
CA LEU A 123 5.09 9.96 -11.85
C LEU A 123 6.41 10.61 -12.28
N GLY A 124 7.00 11.52 -11.50
CA GLY A 124 8.32 12.09 -11.77
C GLY A 124 9.49 11.24 -11.26
N SER A 125 9.23 10.09 -10.62
CA SER A 125 10.23 9.38 -9.83
C SER A 125 11.31 8.67 -10.65
N THR A 126 12.52 8.62 -10.07
CA THR A 126 13.60 7.73 -10.52
C THR A 126 13.13 6.28 -10.51
N LEU A 127 12.44 5.83 -9.46
CA LEU A 127 11.86 4.47 -9.38
C LEU A 127 11.08 4.11 -10.65
N ARG A 128 10.07 4.92 -11.02
CA ARG A 128 9.27 4.70 -12.23
C ARG A 128 10.13 4.72 -13.49
N ALA A 129 11.07 5.66 -13.58
CA ALA A 129 11.95 5.78 -14.74
C ALA A 129 12.82 4.53 -14.92
N LYS A 130 13.35 3.95 -13.84
CA LYS A 130 14.16 2.72 -13.86
C LYS A 130 13.34 1.50 -14.31
N PHE A 131 12.16 1.29 -13.73
CA PHE A 131 11.27 0.23 -14.21
C PHE A 131 10.94 0.41 -15.71
N ASN A 132 10.58 1.61 -16.14
CA ASN A 132 10.19 1.89 -17.53
C ASN A 132 11.31 1.75 -18.56
N ARG A 133 12.59 1.75 -18.13
CA ARG A 133 13.75 1.45 -18.99
C ARG A 133 14.24 0.01 -18.88
N GLY A 134 13.51 -0.85 -18.16
CA GLY A 134 13.87 -2.25 -17.96
C GLY A 134 14.91 -2.50 -16.86
N ASP A 135 15.32 -1.47 -16.11
CA ASP A 135 16.19 -1.62 -14.95
C ASP A 135 15.35 -2.00 -13.72
N ILE A 136 15.00 -3.28 -13.64
CA ILE A 136 14.12 -3.82 -12.60
C ILE A 136 14.79 -3.77 -11.23
N GLU A 137 16.02 -4.29 -11.13
CA GLU A 137 16.79 -4.32 -9.88
C GLU A 137 16.99 -2.91 -9.35
N GLY A 138 17.50 -2.01 -10.19
CA GLY A 138 17.69 -0.62 -9.80
C GLY A 138 16.37 0.06 -9.45
N GLY A 139 15.25 -0.31 -10.08
CA GLY A 139 13.92 0.19 -9.75
C GLY A 139 13.43 -0.30 -8.38
N CYS A 140 13.65 -1.56 -8.05
CA CYS A 140 13.36 -2.11 -6.72
C CYS A 140 14.19 -1.39 -5.63
N ASP A 141 15.48 -1.15 -5.87
CA ASP A 141 16.36 -0.44 -4.92
C ASP A 141 15.90 0.99 -4.59
N GLU A 142 15.16 1.62 -5.50
CA GLU A 142 14.62 2.96 -5.26
C GLU A 142 13.49 2.97 -4.22
N LEU A 143 12.89 1.82 -3.87
CA LEU A 143 11.86 1.74 -2.84
C LEU A 143 12.36 2.28 -1.50
N SER A 144 13.61 2.01 -1.14
CA SER A 144 14.27 2.50 0.08
C SER A 144 14.33 4.04 0.19
N ARG A 145 14.14 4.77 -0.92
CA ARG A 145 14.10 6.24 -0.93
C ARG A 145 12.75 6.82 -0.48
N TRP A 146 11.68 6.01 -0.49
CA TRP A 146 10.30 6.43 -0.20
C TRP A 146 9.92 6.24 1.28
N VAL A 147 10.77 6.74 2.17
CA VAL A 147 10.69 6.52 3.62
C VAL A 147 10.41 7.79 4.42
N LYS A 148 10.20 8.92 3.75
CA LYS A 148 9.99 10.22 4.39
C LYS A 148 8.52 10.61 4.40
N GLY A 149 8.09 11.25 5.47
CA GLY A 149 6.79 11.89 5.60
C GLY A 149 6.89 13.18 6.40
N ARG A 150 5.83 14.00 6.40
CA ARG A 150 5.81 15.23 7.20
C ARG A 150 5.22 14.99 8.59
N VAL A 151 5.96 15.38 9.62
CA VAL A 151 5.50 15.39 11.02
C VAL A 151 5.66 16.80 11.54
N ARG A 152 4.57 17.45 11.97
CA ARG A 152 4.55 18.86 12.40
C ARG A 152 5.19 19.82 11.37
N GLY A 153 5.00 19.52 10.08
CA GLY A 153 5.52 20.32 8.97
C GLY A 153 6.94 19.96 8.53
N GLU A 154 7.72 19.22 9.33
CA GLU A 154 9.09 18.82 9.01
C GLU A 154 9.15 17.49 8.26
N LEU A 155 10.01 17.40 7.25
CA LEU A 155 10.22 16.17 6.50
C LEU A 155 11.19 15.26 7.26
N VAL A 156 10.68 14.14 7.77
CA VAL A 156 11.43 13.19 8.58
C VAL A 156 11.34 11.78 8.02
N THR A 157 12.36 10.96 8.29
CA THR A 157 12.29 9.52 8.02
C THR A 157 11.35 8.85 9.02
N LEU A 158 10.40 8.07 8.52
CA LEU A 158 9.42 7.37 9.34
C LEU A 158 9.77 5.89 9.41
N ASN A 159 10.01 5.36 10.62
CA ASN A 159 10.39 3.95 10.82
C ASN A 159 9.38 2.97 10.21
N GLY A 160 8.08 3.29 10.26
CA GLY A 160 7.04 2.47 9.62
C GLY A 160 7.19 2.42 8.09
N LEU A 161 7.59 3.53 7.46
CA LEU A 161 7.88 3.54 6.02
C LEU A 161 9.20 2.84 5.70
N VAL A 162 10.22 2.94 6.56
CA VAL A 162 11.47 2.17 6.41
C VAL A 162 11.16 0.67 6.39
N ASP A 163 10.38 0.16 7.34
CA ASP A 163 10.00 -1.25 7.36
C ASP A 163 9.14 -1.64 6.15
N ARG A 164 8.14 -0.81 5.79
CA ARG A 164 7.30 -1.04 4.60
C ARG A 164 8.10 -1.14 3.32
N ARG A 165 9.03 -0.21 3.10
CA ARG A 165 9.87 -0.17 1.90
C ARG A 165 10.93 -1.25 1.91
N GLY A 166 11.52 -1.58 3.06
CA GLY A 166 12.42 -2.73 3.18
C GLY A 166 11.74 -4.06 2.86
N THR A 167 10.50 -4.25 3.31
CA THR A 167 9.70 -5.43 2.91
C THR A 167 9.41 -5.42 1.41
N GLY A 168 8.99 -4.28 0.84
CA GLY A 168 8.72 -4.16 -0.60
C GLY A 168 9.95 -4.43 -1.45
N GLU A 169 11.10 -3.90 -1.06
CA GLU A 169 12.41 -4.10 -1.71
C GLU A 169 12.83 -5.57 -1.63
N GLU A 170 12.75 -6.21 -0.44
CA GLU A 170 13.04 -7.64 -0.27
C GLU A 170 12.18 -8.50 -1.21
N LEU A 171 10.87 -8.23 -1.29
CA LEU A 171 9.96 -8.94 -2.19
C LEU A 171 10.31 -8.70 -3.67
N CYS A 172 10.63 -7.47 -4.04
CA CYS A 172 10.88 -7.06 -5.42
C CYS A 172 12.19 -7.67 -5.97
N LEU A 173 13.23 -7.76 -5.13
CA LEU A 173 14.56 -8.23 -5.52
C LEU A 173 14.76 -9.75 -5.36
N HIS A 174 14.11 -10.37 -4.37
CA HIS A 174 14.54 -11.71 -3.92
C HIS A 174 13.44 -12.76 -3.92
N TRP A 175 12.20 -12.41 -4.26
CA TRP A 175 11.09 -13.35 -4.25
C TRP A 175 10.61 -13.66 -5.67
N GLY A 176 10.52 -14.95 -5.97
CA GLY A 176 10.09 -15.48 -7.27
C GLY A 176 11.20 -15.46 -8.34
N PRO A 177 11.01 -16.22 -9.43
CA PRO A 177 11.79 -16.05 -10.65
C PRO A 177 11.45 -14.73 -11.36
#